data_AF-A0AAW1LH12-F1
#
_entry.id   AF-A0AAW1LH12-F1
#
_cell.length_a   1.000
_cell.length_b   1.000
_cell.length_c   1.000
_cell.angle_alpha   90.00
_cell.angle_beta   90.00
_cell.angle_gamma   90.00
#
_symmetry.space_group_name_H-M   'P 1'
#
loop_
_entity.id
_entity.type
_entity.pdbx_description
1 polymer ?
#
loop_
_entity_poly.entity_id
_entity_poly.type
_entity_poly.pdbx_seq_one_letter_code
_entity_poly.pdbx_strand_id
1 'polypeptide(L)'
;MWSLYDKENMLDEQSGDDVTETAEDDEDLKLLLRSKISMVEEIMTKQSNEHYATLNHMELQLEELLGAVASKCRLMTSEEKLQLQTFIQELPTRNLDRVVEIIRLAKSSDTSPGDEIVVDLEEQDNATLWRLYFYTRAVENARKLSA
;
A
#
# COMPACT_ATOMS: atom_id res chain seq x y z
N MET A 1 -2.20 37.04 44.43
CA MET A 1 -1.12 37.87 44.98
C MET A 1 -0.27 36.95 45.84
N TRP A 2 0.68 36.24 45.23
CA TRP A 2 1.59 35.37 45.98
C TRP A 2 2.76 36.24 46.42
N SER A 3 2.86 36.43 47.74
CA SER A 3 3.81 37.33 48.38
C SER A 3 5.21 36.76 48.37
N LEU A 4 6.15 37.69 48.18
CA LEU A 4 7.55 37.62 48.57
C LEU A 4 7.81 36.65 49.72
N TYR A 5 8.60 35.62 49.45
CA TYR A 5 9.50 35.06 50.44
C TYR A 5 10.87 35.69 50.18
N ASP A 6 11.20 36.72 50.96
CA ASP A 6 12.56 37.21 51.07
C ASP A 6 13.08 36.74 52.43
N LYS A 7 14.21 36.03 52.38
CA LYS A 7 15.26 35.89 53.39
C LYS A 7 14.83 35.50 54.81
N GLU A 8 15.43 34.41 55.31
CA GLU A 8 16.60 34.60 56.17
C GLU A 8 17.46 33.33 56.27
N ASN A 9 18.76 33.51 55.96
CA ASN A 9 19.93 32.91 56.63
C ASN A 9 20.14 31.38 56.62
N MET A 10 21.37 30.87 56.58
CA MET A 10 22.73 31.41 56.53
C MET A 10 23.64 30.23 56.18
N LEU A 11 24.64 30.50 55.36
CA LEU A 11 26.01 29.95 55.41
C LEU A 11 26.19 28.42 55.49
N ASP A 12 26.74 27.85 54.42
CA ASP A 12 28.13 27.41 54.52
C ASP A 12 28.82 27.55 53.15
N GLU A 13 29.86 28.39 53.12
CA GLU A 13 30.89 28.39 52.10
C GLU A 13 31.94 27.38 52.52
N GLN A 14 32.20 26.36 51.71
CA GLN A 14 33.54 26.00 51.23
C GLN A 14 33.53 24.64 50.55
N SER A 15 34.01 24.63 49.31
CA SER A 15 35.27 23.99 48.96
C SER A 15 35.21 23.64 47.49
N GLY A 16 36.23 24.07 46.74
CA GLY A 16 36.42 23.58 45.39
C GLY A 16 36.51 22.06 45.41
N ASP A 17 35.82 21.44 44.47
CA ASP A 17 36.43 20.42 43.64
C ASP A 17 35.89 20.60 42.22
N ASP A 18 36.84 20.90 41.35
CA ASP A 18 36.82 20.66 39.92
C ASP A 18 36.57 19.17 39.72
N VAL A 19 35.31 18.79 39.47
CA VAL A 19 35.00 17.51 38.84
C VAL A 19 34.17 17.82 37.60
N THR A 20 34.88 17.94 36.49
CA THR A 20 34.35 17.80 35.14
C THR A 20 33.74 16.41 34.97
N GLU A 21 32.53 16.17 35.47
CA GLU A 21 31.83 14.88 35.34
C GLU A 21 30.34 15.14 35.10
N THR A 22 30.03 15.83 34.00
CA THR A 22 28.64 15.95 33.50
C THR A 22 28.55 15.87 31.98
N ALA A 23 29.59 15.35 31.31
CA ALA A 23 29.60 15.16 29.87
C ALA A 23 29.51 13.68 29.47
N GLU A 24 29.97 12.75 30.32
CA GLU A 24 29.99 11.31 30.01
C GLU A 24 28.64 10.62 30.28
N ASP A 25 27.99 10.93 31.41
CA ASP A 25 26.68 10.35 31.77
C ASP A 25 25.54 10.73 30.81
N ASP A 26 25.61 11.92 30.18
CA ASP A 26 24.63 12.38 29.20
C ASP A 26 24.86 11.74 27.81
N GLU A 27 26.11 11.37 27.49
CA GLU A 27 26.46 10.75 26.22
C GLU A 27 26.06 9.27 26.19
N ASP A 28 26.25 8.55 27.30
CA ASP A 28 25.79 7.16 27.45
C ASP A 28 24.26 7.04 27.34
N LEU A 29 23.53 8.00 27.90
CA LEU A 29 22.06 8.06 27.75
C LEU A 29 21.66 8.32 26.29
N LYS A 30 22.35 9.22 25.58
CA LYS A 30 22.09 9.50 24.16
C LYS A 30 22.38 8.27 23.29
N LEU A 31 23.46 7.55 23.54
CA LEU A 31 23.81 6.32 22.84
C LEU A 31 22.74 5.24 23.05
N LEU A 32 22.27 5.07 24.29
CA LEU A 32 21.20 4.13 24.62
C LEU A 32 19.88 4.49 23.92
N LEU A 33 19.50 5.77 23.92
CA LEU A 33 18.29 6.23 23.24
C LEU A 33 18.38 6.02 21.73
N ARG A 34 19.52 6.35 21.12
CA ARG A 34 19.77 6.13 19.69
C ARG A 34 19.69 4.65 19.32
N SER A 35 20.28 3.77 20.14
CA SER A 35 20.20 2.32 19.95
C SER A 35 18.75 1.82 20.02
N LYS A 36 17.97 2.29 21.01
CA LYS A 36 16.56 1.92 21.14
C LYS A 36 15.69 2.41 19.98
N ILE A 37 15.89 3.66 19.53
CA ILE A 37 15.19 4.20 18.36
C ILE A 37 15.50 3.33 17.13
N SER A 38 16.77 3.01 16.90
CA SER A 38 17.18 2.12 15.81
C SER A 38 16.54 0.73 15.91
N MET A 39 16.44 0.16 17.11
CA MET A 39 15.79 -1.15 17.33
C MET A 39 14.29 -1.09 17.05
N VAL A 40 13.61 -0.01 17.46
CA VAL A 40 12.19 0.20 17.19
C VAL A 40 11.94 0.35 15.69
N GLU A 41 12.76 1.11 14.99
CA GLU A 41 12.69 1.26 13.53
C GLU A 41 12.89 -0.07 12.81
N GLU A 42 13.87 -0.88 13.24
CA GLU A 42 14.12 -2.22 12.67
C GLU A 42 12.94 -3.17 12.91
N ILE A 43 12.38 -3.19 14.12
CA ILE A 43 11.21 -4.03 14.43
C ILE A 43 10.00 -3.58 13.61
N MET A 44 9.74 -2.28 13.52
CA MET A 44 8.60 -1.71 12.79
C MET A 44 8.71 -1.99 11.29
N THR A 45 9.89 -1.78 10.70
CA THR A 45 10.14 -2.08 9.28
C THR A 45 9.99 -3.57 9.00
N LYS A 46 10.53 -4.45 9.85
CA LYS A 46 10.37 -5.90 9.72
C LYS A 46 8.90 -6.32 9.76
N GLN A 47 8.15 -5.86 10.75
CA GLN A 47 6.72 -6.17 10.86
C GLN A 47 5.93 -5.65 9.66
N SER A 48 6.20 -4.43 9.23
CA SER A 48 5.56 -3.86 8.04
C SER A 48 5.85 -4.70 6.80
N ASN A 49 7.10 -5.11 6.60
CA ASN A 49 7.49 -5.95 5.47
C ASN A 49 6.80 -7.32 5.50
N GLU A 50 6.70 -7.94 6.67
CA GLU A 50 6.01 -9.23 6.85
C GLU A 50 4.51 -9.11 6.54
N HIS A 51 3.86 -8.04 7.01
CA HIS A 51 2.47 -7.77 6.68
C HIS A 51 2.27 -7.50 5.19
N TYR A 52 3.14 -6.71 4.56
CA TYR A 52 3.10 -6.48 3.11
C TYR A 52 3.30 -7.76 2.31
N ALA A 53 4.26 -8.62 2.70
CA ALA A 53 4.48 -9.90 2.05
C ALA A 53 3.22 -10.79 2.13
N THR A 54 2.56 -10.81 3.29
CA THR A 54 1.31 -11.55 3.49
C THR A 54 0.19 -11.00 2.61
N LEU A 55 0.00 -9.69 2.57
CA LEU A 55 -1.01 -9.04 1.74
C LEU A 55 -0.78 -9.33 0.25
N ASN A 56 0.45 -9.20 -0.23
CA ASN A 56 0.81 -9.49 -1.62
C ASN A 56 0.56 -10.96 -1.96
N HIS A 57 0.85 -11.89 -1.04
CA HIS A 57 0.55 -13.31 -1.24
C HIS A 57 -0.95 -13.57 -1.35
N MET A 58 -1.76 -12.96 -0.48
CA MET A 58 -3.21 -13.07 -0.54
C MET A 58 -3.78 -12.48 -1.83
N GLU A 59 -3.27 -11.34 -2.28
CA GLU A 59 -3.65 -10.72 -3.55
C GLU A 59 -3.37 -11.67 -4.72
N LEU A 60 -2.18 -12.27 -4.78
CA LEU A 60 -1.83 -13.25 -5.81
C LEU A 60 -2.79 -14.46 -5.80
N GLN A 61 -3.13 -15.00 -4.63
CA GLN A 61 -4.10 -16.10 -4.53
C GLN A 61 -5.50 -15.71 -5.03
N LEU A 62 -5.93 -14.46 -4.81
CA LEU A 62 -7.19 -13.95 -5.35
C LEU A 62 -7.13 -13.83 -6.88
N GLU A 63 -6.01 -13.37 -7.44
CA GLU A 63 -5.81 -13.30 -8.89
C GLU A 63 -5.87 -14.68 -9.55
N GLU A 64 -5.20 -15.67 -8.95
CA GLU A 64 -5.23 -17.06 -9.39
C GLU A 64 -6.64 -17.64 -9.35
N LEU A 65 -7.37 -17.41 -8.25
CA LEU A 65 -8.75 -17.89 -8.10
C LEU A 65 -9.69 -17.23 -9.12
N LEU A 66 -9.57 -15.92 -9.33
CA LEU A 66 -10.35 -15.19 -10.34
C LEU A 66 -10.06 -15.73 -11.74
N GLY A 67 -8.79 -15.98 -12.07
CA GLY A 67 -8.40 -16.63 -13.32
C GLY A 67 -8.99 -18.03 -13.46
N ALA A 68 -8.90 -18.84 -12.40
CA ALA A 68 -9.43 -20.20 -12.38
C ALA A 68 -10.96 -20.23 -12.59
N VAL A 69 -11.71 -19.36 -11.89
CA VAL A 69 -13.17 -19.27 -12.06
C VAL A 69 -13.53 -18.78 -13.46
N ALA A 70 -12.86 -17.74 -13.96
CA ALA A 70 -13.13 -17.19 -15.30
C ALA A 70 -12.80 -18.20 -16.42
N SER A 71 -11.78 -19.05 -16.24
CA SER A 71 -11.45 -20.12 -17.19
C SER A 71 -12.55 -21.18 -17.34
N LYS A 72 -13.46 -21.28 -16.37
CA LYS A 72 -14.61 -22.20 -16.40
C LYS A 72 -15.85 -21.57 -17.02
N CYS A 73 -15.84 -20.28 -17.30
CA CYS A 73 -16.93 -19.63 -18.04
C CYS A 73 -16.94 -20.11 -19.49
N ARG A 74 -18.13 -20.13 -20.10
CA ARG A 74 -18.29 -20.47 -21.53
C ARG A 74 -17.51 -19.50 -22.42
N LEU A 75 -17.33 -19.83 -23.69
CA LEU A 75 -16.74 -18.85 -24.63
C LEU A 75 -17.64 -17.62 -24.77
N MET A 76 -17.02 -16.43 -24.77
CA MET A 76 -17.69 -15.20 -25.17
C MET A 76 -17.95 -15.18 -26.68
N THR A 77 -19.16 -14.79 -27.05
CA THR A 77 -19.54 -14.52 -28.44
C THR A 77 -19.03 -13.17 -28.90
N SER A 78 -18.91 -12.95 -30.22
CA SER A 78 -18.49 -11.64 -30.76
C SER A 78 -19.41 -10.49 -30.34
N GLU A 79 -20.72 -10.75 -30.21
CA GLU A 79 -21.68 -9.76 -29.70
C GLU A 79 -21.38 -9.37 -28.24
N GLU A 80 -21.02 -10.35 -27.41
CA GLU A 80 -20.64 -10.08 -26.02
C GLU A 80 -19.32 -9.34 -25.91
N LYS A 81 -18.36 -9.63 -26.79
CA LYS A 81 -17.10 -8.89 -26.87
C LYS A 81 -17.35 -7.43 -27.26
N LEU A 82 -18.25 -7.18 -28.22
CA LEU A 82 -18.66 -5.83 -28.60
C LEU A 82 -19.36 -5.10 -27.44
N GLN A 83 -20.25 -5.76 -26.72
CA GLN A 83 -20.89 -5.18 -25.54
C GLN A 83 -19.87 -4.89 -24.43
N LEU A 84 -18.90 -5.79 -24.22
CA LEU A 84 -17.81 -5.59 -23.27
C LEU A 84 -16.97 -4.36 -23.63
N GLN A 85 -16.68 -4.13 -24.91
CA GLN A 85 -16.00 -2.93 -25.38
C GLN A 85 -16.73 -1.66 -24.94
N THR A 86 -18.05 -1.61 -25.14
CA THR A 86 -18.89 -0.50 -24.70
C THR A 86 -18.80 -0.30 -23.19
N PHE A 87 -18.91 -1.38 -22.40
CA PHE A 87 -18.81 -1.27 -20.93
C PHE A 87 -17.45 -0.77 -20.46
N ILE A 88 -16.35 -1.13 -21.14
CA ILE A 88 -15.02 -0.62 -20.83
C ILE A 88 -14.92 0.88 -21.15
N GLN A 89 -15.48 1.33 -22.28
CA GLN A 89 -15.46 2.74 -22.68
C GLN A 89 -16.30 3.63 -21.74
N GLU A 90 -17.34 3.08 -21.11
CA GLU A 90 -18.20 3.79 -20.15
C GLU A 90 -17.60 3.85 -18.73
N LEU A 91 -16.47 3.18 -18.47
CA LEU A 91 -15.84 3.21 -17.15
C LEU A 91 -15.30 4.61 -16.80
N PRO A 92 -15.42 5.04 -15.53
CA PRO A 92 -14.69 6.20 -15.04
C PRO A 92 -13.17 6.01 -15.21
N THR A 93 -12.44 7.08 -15.52
CA THR A 93 -10.99 7.01 -15.78
C THR A 93 -10.19 6.31 -14.68
N ARG A 94 -10.55 6.55 -13.41
CA ARG A 94 -9.91 5.90 -12.24
C ARG A 94 -10.04 4.36 -12.21
N ASN A 95 -10.94 3.79 -13.00
CA ASN A 95 -11.20 2.37 -13.08
C ASN A 95 -10.50 1.71 -14.28
N LEU A 96 -9.92 2.51 -15.18
CA LEU A 96 -9.19 1.99 -16.35
C LEU A 96 -7.84 1.39 -15.96
N ASP A 97 -7.18 1.88 -14.90
CA ASP A 97 -5.92 1.30 -14.41
C ASP A 97 -6.07 -0.19 -14.10
N ARG A 98 -7.20 -0.56 -13.49
CA ARG A 98 -7.49 -1.96 -13.19
C ARG A 98 -7.79 -2.80 -14.44
N VAL A 99 -8.38 -2.21 -15.49
CA VAL A 99 -8.56 -2.88 -16.79
C VAL A 99 -7.20 -3.21 -17.40
N VAL A 100 -6.28 -2.25 -17.36
CA VAL A 100 -4.89 -2.42 -17.83
C VAL A 100 -4.19 -3.54 -17.06
N GLU A 101 -4.31 -3.56 -15.73
CA GLU A 101 -3.74 -4.62 -14.88
C GLU A 101 -4.26 -6.01 -15.26
N ILE A 102 -5.59 -6.17 -15.42
CA ILE A 102 -6.20 -7.47 -15.79
C ILE A 102 -5.61 -7.98 -17.11
N ILE A 103 -5.42 -7.10 -18.09
CA ILE A 103 -4.87 -7.45 -19.42
C ILE A 103 -3.38 -7.79 -19.31
N ARG A 104 -2.61 -7.03 -18.51
CA ARG A 104 -1.18 -7.30 -18.30
C ARG A 104 -0.96 -8.62 -17.55
N LEU A 105 -1.80 -8.97 -16.59
CA LEU A 105 -1.71 -10.25 -15.87
C LEU A 105 -1.87 -11.45 -16.81
N ALA A 106 -2.61 -11.30 -17.91
CA ALA A 106 -2.78 -12.35 -18.91
C ALA A 106 -1.63 -12.43 -19.91
N LYS A 107 -1.00 -11.29 -20.20
CA LYS A 107 0.12 -11.21 -21.14
C LYS A 107 1.43 -11.40 -20.39
N SER A 108 2.14 -12.49 -20.67
CA SER A 108 3.51 -12.71 -20.16
C SER A 108 4.56 -11.74 -20.72
N SER A 109 4.15 -10.74 -21.51
CA SER A 109 5.05 -9.80 -22.18
C SER A 109 5.26 -8.52 -21.38
N ASP A 110 6.52 -8.09 -21.31
CA ASP A 110 7.04 -6.83 -20.76
C ASP A 110 6.36 -5.59 -21.39
N THR A 111 5.13 -5.28 -20.97
CA THR A 111 4.51 -4.01 -21.31
C THR A 111 4.99 -3.00 -20.28
N SER A 112 5.77 -2.01 -20.70
CA SER A 112 6.33 -1.02 -19.78
C SER A 112 5.22 -0.17 -19.16
N PRO A 113 5.34 0.20 -17.87
CA PRO A 113 4.41 1.10 -17.23
C PRO A 113 4.49 2.49 -17.91
N GLY A 114 3.42 2.88 -18.62
CA GLY A 114 3.30 4.19 -19.27
C GLY A 114 2.86 4.13 -20.73
N ASP A 115 2.91 2.96 -21.37
CA ASP A 115 2.51 2.81 -22.76
C ASP A 115 0.98 2.76 -22.92
N GLU A 116 0.47 3.47 -23.93
CA GLU A 116 -0.91 3.35 -24.37
C GLU A 116 -1.15 1.92 -24.89
N ILE A 117 -2.01 1.16 -24.20
CA ILE A 117 -2.31 -0.22 -24.60
C ILE A 117 -3.48 -0.25 -25.57
N VAL A 118 -3.21 -0.67 -26.81
CA VAL A 118 -4.27 -1.02 -27.76
C VAL A 118 -4.64 -2.48 -27.53
N VAL A 119 -5.90 -2.74 -27.22
CA VAL A 119 -6.39 -4.05 -26.82
C VAL A 119 -7.36 -4.55 -27.88
N ASP A 120 -6.98 -5.62 -28.56
CA ASP A 120 -7.90 -6.38 -29.40
C ASP A 120 -8.58 -7.46 -28.56
N LEU A 121 -9.89 -7.28 -28.32
CA LEU A 121 -10.72 -8.24 -27.57
C LEU A 121 -10.99 -9.53 -28.34
N GLU A 122 -10.84 -9.54 -29.67
CA GLU A 122 -11.01 -10.77 -30.44
C GLU A 122 -9.86 -11.75 -30.18
N GLU A 123 -8.66 -11.22 -29.95
CA GLU A 123 -7.42 -11.97 -29.71
C GLU A 123 -7.14 -12.27 -28.21
N GLN A 124 -7.98 -11.78 -27.29
CA GLN A 124 -7.80 -12.09 -25.86
C GLN A 124 -8.31 -13.49 -25.52
N ASP A 125 -7.68 -14.12 -24.52
CA ASP A 125 -8.16 -15.39 -23.99
C ASP A 125 -9.49 -15.22 -23.26
N ASN A 126 -10.26 -16.31 -23.21
CA ASN A 126 -11.61 -16.29 -22.66
C ASN A 126 -11.64 -15.91 -21.16
N ALA A 127 -10.63 -16.28 -20.37
CA ALA A 127 -10.62 -15.95 -18.95
C ALA A 127 -10.45 -14.45 -18.76
N THR A 128 -9.54 -13.80 -19.49
CA THR A 128 -9.35 -12.35 -19.48
C THR A 128 -10.62 -11.60 -19.86
N LEU A 129 -11.32 -12.05 -20.91
CA LEU A 129 -12.58 -11.44 -21.34
C LEU A 129 -13.66 -11.47 -20.24
N TRP A 130 -13.86 -12.62 -19.58
CA TRP A 130 -14.81 -12.70 -18.47
C TRP A 130 -14.38 -11.91 -17.25
N ARG A 131 -13.09 -11.83 -16.95
CA ARG A 131 -12.58 -11.00 -15.85
C ARG A 131 -12.88 -9.52 -16.08
N LEU A 132 -12.64 -9.03 -17.29
CA LEU A 132 -13.01 -7.66 -17.69
C LEU A 132 -14.51 -7.43 -17.58
N TYR A 133 -15.33 -8.39 -18.02
CA TYR A 133 -16.77 -8.30 -17.90
C TYR A 133 -17.24 -8.23 -16.44
N PHE A 134 -16.78 -9.13 -15.56
CA PHE A 134 -17.19 -9.08 -14.15
C PHE A 134 -16.74 -7.79 -13.47
N TYR A 135 -15.54 -7.31 -13.80
CA TYR A 135 -15.04 -6.04 -13.28
C TYR A 135 -15.92 -4.86 -13.69
N THR A 136 -16.21 -4.71 -14.99
CA THR A 136 -17.06 -3.61 -15.50
C THR A 136 -18.45 -3.64 -14.87
N ARG A 137 -19.05 -4.82 -14.73
CA ARG A 137 -20.34 -5.01 -14.04
C ARG A 137 -20.29 -4.66 -12.57
N ALA A 138 -19.21 -5.01 -11.87
CA ALA A 138 -19.03 -4.68 -10.46
C ALA A 138 -18.92 -3.15 -10.24
N VAL A 139 -18.14 -2.46 -11.08
CA VAL A 139 -18.01 -0.99 -11.02
C VAL A 139 -19.35 -0.31 -11.26
N GLU A 140 -20.08 -0.74 -12.30
CA GLU A 140 -21.38 -0.18 -12.63
C GLU A 140 -22.42 -0.43 -11.51
N ASN A 141 -22.41 -1.62 -10.91
CA ASN A 141 -23.27 -1.92 -9.77
C ASN A 141 -22.91 -1.07 -8.54
N ALA A 142 -21.63 -0.91 -8.23
CA ALA A 142 -21.18 -0.05 -7.13
C ALA A 142 -21.62 1.41 -7.34
N ARG A 143 -21.53 1.91 -8.58
CA ARG A 143 -21.99 3.25 -8.94
C ARG A 143 -23.49 3.43 -8.73
N LYS A 144 -24.29 2.43 -9.13
CA LYS A 144 -25.75 2.40 -8.90
C LYS A 144 -26.12 2.39 -7.42
N LEU A 145 -25.34 1.69 -6.58
CA LEU A 145 -25.58 1.63 -5.15
C LEU A 145 -25.14 2.91 -4.41
N SER A 146 -24.24 3.69 -5.01
CA SER A 146 -23.79 4.97 -4.46
C SER A 146 -24.63 6.18 -4.89
N ALA A 147 -25.61 5.98 -5.77
CA ALA A 147 -26.51 7.02 -6.30
C ALA A 147 -27.84 7.05 -5.54
#